data_AF-A0A5E6MBP7-F1
#
_entry.id   AF-A0A5E6MBP7-F1
#
_cell.length_a   1.000
_cell.length_b   1.000
_cell.length_c   1.000
_cell.angle_alpha   90.00
_cell.angle_beta   90.00
_cell.angle_gamma   90.00
#
_symmetry.space_group_name_H-M   'P 1'
#
loop_
_entity.id
_entity.type
_entity.pdbx_description
1 polymer ?
#
loop_
_entity_poly.entity_id
_entity_poly.type
_entity_poly.pdbx_seq_one_letter_code
_entity_poly.pdbx_strand_id
1 'polypeptide(L)'
;MSAVSKGGESTVRRRRFVFLAVPLLCFVSASSYGRALDADSLAKKIEPSVMRILERSPSGTAVPAGSGFLVSADGKLVTNDHGSKRAEELAAQAADGRVYRVVSILARDAREDRELLQLAAKDLPFLSISSPLSVREGETVAIVPNRWAGQDRISFGTVSLVRGSSGKKFPFAVSGAVPRLHAGAPVIGAEGRVLGVATARVLRAGSGKMVVAVAPIGKVVVLPGGGVADQVESPSGGAVAEKPNRNPMADLWKPLRSSAAGENAVNSASADPGSRERGGEEEAAWGLLRSGRYGKAAEAFEEALHRKSSDARNWLGFGLAKRGLGQTEEAATIFRQALRLDRSSREAWRELGEVDLRLGRYGEAADSFGRAVRLGPQDARAWLGVAEAAAALKKRQEASAALDQVRDLAPADGEIWQAAGKVYLQLGKREEAAMAFQRAADCNPEDPRAWLELGLLSVELKRTERAEEILPKLLELDREMGMKLVEALEKR
;
A
#
# COMPACT_ATOMS: atom_id res chain seq x y z
N MET A 1 36.16 77.35 -66.97
CA MET A 1 36.25 75.93 -66.53
C MET A 1 34.94 75.58 -65.82
N SER A 2 34.46 74.35 -65.98
CA SER A 2 33.17 73.79 -65.51
C SER A 2 32.93 73.86 -63.99
N ALA A 3 31.70 73.75 -63.45
CA ALA A 3 30.33 73.92 -63.98
C ALA A 3 29.28 73.88 -62.84
N VAL A 4 28.15 74.59 -63.01
CA VAL A 4 26.73 74.20 -62.75
C VAL A 4 26.44 73.27 -61.52
N SER A 5 25.78 73.76 -60.45
CA SER A 5 24.32 73.67 -60.11
C SER A 5 23.76 72.22 -60.00
N LYS A 6 22.88 71.79 -59.08
CA LYS A 6 21.88 72.36 -58.12
C LYS A 6 21.87 71.43 -56.88
N GLY A 7 21.30 71.73 -55.70
CA GLY A 7 20.08 72.49 -55.39
C GLY A 7 18.91 71.50 -55.17
N GLY A 8 18.45 71.33 -53.92
CA GLY A 8 17.43 70.33 -53.56
C GLY A 8 17.20 70.22 -52.04
N GLU A 9 16.52 71.21 -51.46
CA GLU A 9 16.07 71.17 -50.07
C GLU A 9 14.81 70.30 -49.89
N SER A 10 14.73 69.59 -48.77
CA SER A 10 13.51 69.55 -47.94
C SER A 10 13.90 69.00 -46.55
N THR A 11 13.89 69.75 -45.44
CA THR A 11 12.72 70.22 -44.65
C THR A 11 11.63 69.11 -44.47
N VAL A 12 11.07 68.82 -43.29
CA VAL A 12 10.99 69.63 -42.06
C VAL A 12 10.63 68.78 -40.80
N ARG A 13 11.04 69.27 -39.62
CA ARG A 13 10.54 69.05 -38.22
C ARG A 13 10.31 67.63 -37.65
N ARG A 14 11.00 67.42 -36.52
CA ARG A 14 10.64 66.60 -35.35
C ARG A 14 9.13 66.38 -35.17
N ARG A 15 8.72 65.11 -35.00
CA ARG A 15 7.51 64.73 -34.25
C ARG A 15 7.90 63.85 -33.06
N ARG A 16 7.10 63.92 -31.99
CA ARG A 16 7.34 63.25 -30.70
C ARG A 16 7.33 61.73 -30.89
N PHE A 17 8.30 61.03 -30.32
CA PHE A 17 8.24 59.56 -30.19
C PHE A 17 7.11 59.21 -29.20
N VAL A 18 6.01 58.70 -29.73
CA VAL A 18 5.01 57.98 -28.95
C VAL A 18 5.50 56.54 -28.82
N PHE A 19 5.76 56.08 -27.59
CA PHE A 19 6.00 54.66 -27.32
C PHE A 19 4.68 53.91 -27.55
N LEU A 20 4.50 53.37 -28.76
CA LEU A 20 3.44 52.42 -29.03
C LEU A 20 3.89 51.05 -28.52
N ALA A 21 3.47 50.71 -27.30
CA ALA A 21 3.64 49.36 -26.77
C ALA A 21 2.80 48.40 -27.62
N VAL A 22 3.44 47.69 -28.55
CA VAL A 22 2.83 46.56 -29.25
C VAL A 22 2.79 45.40 -28.25
N PRO A 23 1.61 44.94 -27.80
CA PRO A 23 1.55 43.71 -27.03
C PRO A 23 1.91 42.58 -28.00
N LEU A 24 3.11 42.02 -27.84
CA LEU A 24 3.47 40.78 -28.50
C LEU A 24 2.54 39.71 -27.94
N LEU A 25 1.47 39.39 -28.68
CA LEU A 25 0.58 38.28 -28.34
C LEU A 25 1.39 36.99 -28.48
N CYS A 26 2.09 36.62 -27.42
CA CYS A 26 2.53 35.26 -27.20
C CYS A 26 1.27 34.40 -27.14
N PHE A 27 0.91 33.79 -28.27
CA PHE A 27 0.07 32.60 -28.32
C PHE A 27 0.82 31.46 -27.62
N VAL A 28 0.86 31.53 -26.29
CA VAL A 28 1.05 30.35 -25.45
C VAL A 28 -0.17 29.49 -25.72
N SER A 29 0.04 28.37 -26.40
CA SER A 29 -1.00 27.38 -26.71
C SER A 29 -1.46 26.67 -25.44
N ALA A 30 -2.25 27.39 -24.63
CA ALA A 30 -2.84 26.92 -23.40
C ALA A 30 -4.05 26.02 -23.66
N SER A 31 -3.84 24.81 -24.22
CA SER A 31 -4.87 23.77 -24.30
C SER A 31 -4.31 22.38 -24.63
N SER A 32 -3.69 21.72 -23.65
CA SER A 32 -3.55 20.25 -23.61
C SER A 32 -3.19 19.71 -22.22
N TYR A 33 -2.53 20.52 -21.38
CA TYR A 33 -2.35 20.22 -19.96
C TYR A 33 -3.71 20.17 -19.25
N GLY A 34 -4.05 19.02 -18.68
CA GLY A 34 -5.32 18.84 -17.96
C GLY A 34 -6.45 18.20 -18.78
N ARG A 35 -6.17 17.44 -19.84
CA ARG A 35 -7.16 16.46 -20.32
C ARG A 35 -7.34 15.41 -19.23
N ALA A 36 -8.46 15.48 -18.50
CA ALA A 36 -8.79 14.51 -17.47
C ALA A 36 -8.77 13.10 -18.08
N LEU A 37 -8.03 12.19 -17.45
CA LEU A 37 -8.04 10.79 -17.82
C LEU A 37 -9.40 10.21 -17.44
N ASP A 38 -10.24 10.00 -18.44
CA ASP A 38 -11.54 9.37 -18.25
C ASP A 38 -11.37 7.87 -17.95
N ALA A 39 -11.87 7.45 -16.79
CA ALA A 39 -11.72 6.08 -16.30
C ALA A 39 -12.39 5.06 -17.24
N ASP A 40 -13.59 5.35 -17.74
CA ASP A 40 -14.35 4.45 -18.60
C ASP A 40 -13.70 4.29 -20.00
N SER A 41 -13.18 5.37 -20.57
CA SER A 41 -12.44 5.33 -21.84
C SER A 41 -11.10 4.61 -21.70
N LEU A 42 -10.38 4.81 -20.59
CA LEU A 42 -9.17 4.03 -20.27
C LEU A 42 -9.50 2.55 -20.10
N ALA A 43 -10.53 2.22 -19.32
CA ALA A 43 -10.98 0.86 -19.07
C ALA A 43 -11.23 0.12 -20.39
N LYS A 44 -12.12 0.66 -21.24
CA LYS A 44 -12.47 0.11 -22.56
C LYS A 44 -11.26 -0.12 -23.47
N LYS A 45 -10.26 0.78 -23.45
CA LYS A 45 -9.08 0.72 -24.33
C LYS A 45 -7.97 -0.21 -23.79
N ILE A 46 -7.76 -0.22 -22.48
CA ILE A 46 -6.57 -0.82 -21.85
C ILE A 46 -6.87 -2.22 -21.30
N GLU A 47 -7.99 -2.40 -20.60
CA GLU A 47 -8.32 -3.67 -19.91
C GLU A 47 -8.27 -4.93 -20.77
N PRO A 48 -8.67 -4.94 -22.07
CA PRO A 48 -8.58 -6.15 -22.88
C PRO A 48 -7.16 -6.73 -23.00
N SER A 49 -6.14 -5.88 -22.83
CA SER A 49 -4.72 -6.27 -22.88
C SER A 49 -4.12 -6.54 -21.50
N VAL A 50 -4.87 -6.33 -20.41
CA VAL A 50 -4.41 -6.56 -19.03
C VAL A 50 -4.84 -7.95 -18.56
N MET A 51 -3.91 -8.66 -17.94
CA MET A 51 -4.04 -10.03 -17.46
C MET A 51 -3.80 -10.08 -15.95
N ARG A 52 -4.37 -11.09 -15.26
CA ARG A 52 -4.00 -11.44 -13.89
C ARG A 52 -2.90 -12.47 -13.97
N ILE A 53 -1.79 -12.25 -13.27
CA ILE A 53 -0.75 -13.27 -13.13
C ILE A 53 -1.15 -14.23 -12.02
N LEU A 54 -1.02 -15.52 -12.32
CA LEU A 54 -1.26 -16.64 -11.43
C LEU A 54 0.07 -17.34 -11.17
N GLU A 55 0.38 -17.56 -9.91
CA GLU A 55 1.47 -18.44 -9.49
C GLU A 55 0.93 -19.79 -9.04
N ARG A 56 1.73 -20.84 -9.23
CA ARG A 56 1.51 -22.13 -8.59
C ARG A 56 2.03 -22.09 -7.16
N SER A 57 1.13 -22.33 -6.21
CA SER A 57 1.44 -22.46 -4.78
C SER A 57 2.18 -23.78 -4.48
N PRO A 58 2.81 -23.94 -3.30
CA PRO A 58 3.41 -25.20 -2.88
C PRO A 58 2.40 -26.36 -2.76
N SER A 59 1.12 -26.07 -2.49
CA SER A 59 0.03 -27.06 -2.50
C SER A 59 -0.48 -27.37 -3.93
N GLY A 60 0.14 -26.80 -4.96
CA GLY A 60 -0.16 -27.05 -6.35
C GLY A 60 -1.30 -26.23 -6.93
N THR A 61 -2.00 -25.40 -6.13
CA THR A 61 -3.13 -24.56 -6.56
C THR A 61 -2.68 -23.28 -7.27
N ALA A 62 -3.57 -22.67 -8.06
CA ALA A 62 -3.32 -21.37 -8.68
C ALA A 62 -3.72 -20.24 -7.72
N VAL A 63 -2.76 -19.37 -7.36
CA VAL A 63 -2.98 -18.19 -6.52
C VAL A 63 -2.74 -16.89 -7.31
N PRO A 64 -3.51 -15.81 -7.08
CA PRO A 64 -3.23 -14.51 -7.67
C PRO A 64 -1.88 -13.96 -7.20
N ALA A 65 -1.05 -13.51 -8.14
CA ALA A 65 0.29 -12.97 -7.86
C ALA A 65 0.49 -11.51 -8.29
N GLY A 66 -0.38 -10.98 -9.15
CA GLY A 66 -0.31 -9.60 -9.64
C GLY A 66 -1.15 -9.35 -10.88
N SER A 67 -0.90 -8.22 -11.53
CA SER A 67 -1.36 -7.91 -12.89
C SER A 67 -0.19 -8.03 -13.87
N GLY A 68 -0.48 -8.20 -15.15
CA GLY A 68 0.48 -8.05 -16.23
C GLY A 68 -0.24 -7.54 -17.46
N PHE A 69 0.48 -7.20 -18.53
CA PHE A 69 -0.16 -6.67 -19.75
C PHE A 69 0.58 -7.06 -21.02
N LEU A 70 -0.19 -7.28 -22.08
CA LEU A 70 0.31 -7.65 -23.38
C LEU A 70 0.94 -6.45 -24.11
N VAL A 71 2.08 -6.71 -24.74
CA VAL A 71 2.85 -5.74 -25.53
C VAL A 71 3.04 -6.17 -26.99
N SER A 72 2.52 -7.34 -27.37
CA SER A 72 2.51 -7.85 -28.74
C SER A 72 1.38 -8.86 -28.95
N ALA A 73 0.84 -8.93 -30.17
CA ALA A 73 -0.23 -9.86 -30.54
C ALA A 73 0.19 -11.34 -30.47
N ASP A 74 1.49 -11.62 -30.58
CA ASP A 74 2.07 -12.96 -30.45
C ASP A 74 2.27 -13.43 -29.00
N GLY A 75 1.61 -12.78 -28.03
CA GLY A 75 1.55 -13.24 -26.64
C GLY A 75 2.71 -12.79 -25.75
N LYS A 76 3.50 -11.80 -26.13
CA LYS A 76 4.48 -11.19 -25.22
C LYS A 76 3.78 -10.34 -24.16
N LEU A 77 4.03 -10.66 -22.89
CA LEU A 77 3.42 -10.02 -21.72
C LEU A 77 4.51 -9.46 -20.79
N VAL A 78 4.26 -8.30 -20.19
CA VAL A 78 5.12 -7.68 -19.18
C VAL A 78 4.43 -7.73 -17.80
N THR A 79 5.19 -8.01 -16.75
CA THR A 79 4.75 -8.01 -15.33
C THR A 79 5.90 -7.60 -14.40
N ASN A 80 5.66 -7.51 -13.09
CA ASN A 80 6.71 -7.36 -12.06
C ASN A 80 7.58 -8.63 -11.95
N ASP A 81 8.67 -8.60 -11.19
CA ASP A 81 9.52 -9.78 -11.00
C ASP A 81 8.82 -10.81 -10.09
N HIS A 82 8.69 -12.06 -10.54
CA HIS A 82 8.07 -13.16 -9.79
C HIS A 82 9.09 -14.06 -9.07
N GLY A 83 10.25 -13.52 -8.69
CA GLY A 83 11.21 -14.26 -7.87
C GLY A 83 11.79 -15.48 -8.59
N SER A 84 12.13 -16.55 -7.89
CA SER A 84 12.77 -17.74 -8.48
C SER A 84 11.84 -18.63 -9.32
N LYS A 85 10.63 -18.16 -9.67
CA LYS A 85 9.61 -18.93 -10.37
C LYS A 85 10.02 -19.30 -11.80
N ARG A 86 9.57 -20.47 -12.25
CA ARG A 86 9.72 -20.95 -13.63
C ARG A 86 8.47 -20.66 -14.45
N ALA A 87 8.61 -20.65 -15.78
CA ALA A 87 7.49 -20.48 -16.71
C ALA A 87 6.33 -21.47 -16.47
N GLU A 88 6.65 -22.73 -16.13
CA GLU A 88 5.68 -23.78 -15.81
C GLU A 88 4.88 -23.55 -14.50
N GLU A 89 5.36 -22.66 -13.63
CA GLU A 89 4.68 -22.24 -12.41
C GLU A 89 3.82 -20.97 -12.61
N LEU A 90 3.82 -20.38 -13.81
CA LEU A 90 3.15 -19.13 -14.12
C LEU A 90 2.04 -19.30 -15.17
N ALA A 91 0.94 -18.58 -14.98
CA ALA A 91 -0.12 -18.44 -15.98
C ALA A 91 -0.68 -17.02 -16.00
N ALA A 92 -1.23 -16.61 -17.14
CA ALA A 92 -1.87 -15.31 -17.32
C ALA A 92 -3.37 -15.49 -17.59
N GLN A 93 -4.24 -14.80 -16.86
CA GLN A 93 -5.69 -14.90 -17.00
C GLN A 93 -6.30 -13.59 -17.51
N ALA A 94 -7.01 -13.66 -18.63
CA ALA A 94 -7.75 -12.54 -19.19
C ALA A 94 -9.00 -12.18 -18.38
N ALA A 95 -9.51 -10.98 -18.59
CA ALA A 95 -10.73 -10.48 -17.97
C ALA A 95 -11.99 -11.31 -18.27
N ASP A 96 -12.02 -12.04 -19.39
CA ASP A 96 -13.10 -12.98 -19.74
C ASP A 96 -12.94 -14.38 -19.09
N GLY A 97 -11.95 -14.53 -18.23
CA GLY A 97 -11.65 -15.76 -17.49
C GLY A 97 -10.76 -16.75 -18.22
N ARG A 98 -10.44 -16.57 -19.52
CA ARG A 98 -9.52 -17.45 -20.27
C ARG A 98 -8.13 -17.42 -19.62
N VAL A 99 -7.54 -18.60 -19.43
CA VAL A 99 -6.20 -18.76 -18.84
C VAL A 99 -5.22 -19.24 -19.90
N TYR A 100 -4.08 -18.56 -19.98
CA TYR A 100 -3.00 -18.80 -20.92
C TYR A 100 -1.76 -19.30 -20.17
N ARG A 101 -1.18 -20.40 -20.64
CA ARG A 101 0.09 -20.93 -20.10
C ARG A 101 1.25 -20.01 -20.50
N VAL A 102 2.17 -19.74 -19.57
CA VAL A 102 3.46 -19.14 -19.88
C VAL A 102 4.40 -20.22 -20.43
N VAL A 103 4.98 -19.99 -21.60
CA VAL A 103 5.88 -20.92 -22.30
C VAL A 103 7.33 -20.67 -21.89
N SER A 104 7.73 -19.40 -21.75
CA SER A 104 9.08 -19.02 -21.34
C SER A 104 9.09 -17.63 -20.68
N ILE A 105 10.11 -17.42 -19.84
CA ILE A 105 10.52 -16.09 -19.37
C ILE A 105 11.57 -15.60 -20.36
N LEU A 106 11.21 -14.63 -21.20
CA LEU A 106 12.05 -14.13 -22.30
C LEU A 106 13.14 -13.17 -21.81
N ALA A 107 12.84 -12.39 -20.78
CA ALA A 107 13.78 -11.48 -20.12
C ALA A 107 13.35 -11.23 -18.68
N ARG A 108 14.32 -10.96 -17.80
CA ARG A 108 14.07 -10.70 -16.39
C ARG A 108 15.04 -9.65 -15.86
N ASP A 109 14.53 -8.68 -15.11
CA ASP A 109 15.30 -7.62 -14.48
C ASP A 109 14.84 -7.42 -13.03
N ALA A 110 15.28 -8.34 -12.17
CA ALA A 110 14.99 -8.33 -10.74
C ALA A 110 15.48 -7.07 -10.01
N ARG A 111 16.36 -6.26 -10.62
CA ARG A 111 16.82 -4.99 -10.05
C ARG A 111 15.78 -3.89 -10.21
N GLU A 112 15.07 -3.89 -11.34
CA GLU A 112 14.00 -2.94 -11.64
C GLU A 112 12.60 -3.53 -11.39
N ASP A 113 12.50 -4.75 -10.83
CA ASP A 113 11.24 -5.44 -10.50
C ASP A 113 10.30 -5.57 -11.72
N ARG A 114 10.81 -6.20 -12.78
CA ARG A 114 10.08 -6.44 -14.04
C ARG A 114 10.57 -7.69 -14.78
N GLU A 115 9.67 -8.33 -15.52
CA GLU A 115 9.98 -9.44 -16.42
C GLU A 115 9.11 -9.43 -17.69
N LEU A 116 9.57 -10.16 -18.71
CA LEU A 116 8.90 -10.37 -19.98
C LEU A 116 8.61 -11.85 -20.18
N LEU A 117 7.34 -12.19 -20.36
CA LEU A 117 6.82 -13.54 -20.50
C LEU A 117 6.33 -13.80 -21.93
N GLN A 118 6.43 -15.04 -22.39
CA GLN A 118 5.83 -15.53 -23.63
C GLN A 118 4.62 -16.40 -23.31
N LEU A 119 3.42 -16.02 -23.74
CA LEU A 119 2.21 -16.83 -23.61
C LEU A 119 2.06 -17.84 -24.75
N ALA A 120 1.37 -18.94 -24.47
CA ALA A 120 1.00 -19.99 -25.44
C ALA A 120 -0.22 -19.58 -26.31
N ALA A 121 -0.23 -18.36 -26.85
CA ALA A 121 -1.34 -17.83 -27.63
C ALA A 121 -0.88 -16.75 -28.62
N LYS A 122 -1.72 -16.50 -29.64
CA LYS A 122 -1.55 -15.48 -30.69
C LYS A 122 -2.84 -14.68 -30.83
N ASP A 123 -2.79 -13.64 -31.67
CA ASP A 123 -3.92 -12.78 -32.05
C ASP A 123 -4.58 -12.10 -30.84
N LEU A 124 -3.78 -11.78 -29.82
CA LEU A 124 -4.22 -11.15 -28.58
C LEU A 124 -4.18 -9.60 -28.69
N PRO A 125 -5.10 -8.89 -28.02
CA PRO A 125 -5.03 -7.42 -27.90
C PRO A 125 -3.79 -7.01 -27.10
N PHE A 126 -3.10 -5.94 -27.51
CA PHE A 126 -1.87 -5.49 -26.86
C PHE A 126 -1.77 -3.96 -26.78
N LEU A 127 -0.94 -3.49 -25.84
CA LEU A 127 -0.69 -2.07 -25.59
C LEU A 127 0.58 -1.58 -26.28
N SER A 128 0.54 -0.37 -26.82
CA SER A 128 1.73 0.32 -27.33
C SER A 128 2.53 0.97 -26.20
N ILE A 129 3.84 0.74 -26.20
CA ILE A 129 4.80 1.27 -25.24
C ILE A 129 5.30 2.65 -25.71
N SER A 130 5.44 3.62 -24.80
CA SER A 130 6.10 4.90 -25.12
C SER A 130 7.60 4.73 -25.29
N SER A 131 8.13 5.10 -26.46
CA SER A 131 9.56 5.11 -26.74
C SER A 131 9.93 6.32 -27.63
N PRO A 132 10.81 7.23 -27.18
CA PRO A 132 11.43 7.28 -25.86
C PRO A 132 10.40 7.49 -24.73
N LEU A 133 10.82 7.26 -23.50
CA LEU A 133 10.02 7.62 -22.33
C LEU A 133 10.02 9.15 -22.17
N SER A 134 8.87 9.77 -22.36
CA SER A 134 8.64 11.18 -22.06
C SER A 134 7.61 11.25 -20.93
N VAL A 135 8.04 11.75 -19.78
CA VAL A 135 7.21 11.96 -18.59
C VAL A 135 7.59 13.27 -17.94
N ARG A 136 6.62 13.98 -17.35
CA ARG A 136 6.85 15.28 -16.71
C ARG A 136 6.43 15.26 -15.25
N GLU A 137 7.19 15.92 -14.39
CA GLU A 137 6.80 16.05 -12.98
C GLU A 137 5.42 16.70 -12.84
N GLY A 138 4.55 16.13 -12.01
CA GLY A 138 3.17 16.55 -11.84
C GLY A 138 2.19 16.02 -12.89
N GLU A 139 2.65 15.34 -13.95
CA GLU A 139 1.77 14.72 -14.96
C GLU A 139 0.81 13.70 -14.33
N THR A 140 -0.47 13.74 -14.72
CA THR A 140 -1.46 12.76 -14.27
C THR A 140 -1.28 11.43 -15.01
N VAL A 141 -1.22 10.35 -14.24
CA VAL A 141 -1.11 8.98 -14.74
C VAL A 141 -2.16 8.09 -14.08
N ALA A 142 -2.49 7.00 -14.77
CA ALA A 142 -3.40 5.97 -14.30
C ALA A 142 -2.66 4.63 -14.17
N ILE A 143 -2.90 3.89 -13.11
CA ILE A 143 -2.46 2.49 -12.98
C ILE A 143 -3.68 1.59 -13.13
N VAL A 144 -3.66 0.70 -14.13
CA VAL A 144 -4.84 -0.06 -14.59
C VAL A 144 -4.64 -1.57 -14.31
N PRO A 145 -5.06 -2.09 -13.15
CA PRO A 145 -4.99 -3.54 -12.85
C PRO A 145 -6.05 -4.34 -13.62
N ASN A 146 -5.98 -5.67 -13.59
CA ASN A 146 -6.97 -6.54 -14.27
C ASN A 146 -8.38 -6.45 -13.64
N ARG A 147 -9.42 -6.63 -14.47
CA ARG A 147 -10.86 -6.48 -14.23
C ARG A 147 -11.49 -7.21 -13.06
N TRP A 148 -10.85 -8.22 -12.46
CA TRP A 148 -11.31 -8.72 -11.15
C TRP A 148 -11.14 -7.67 -10.03
N ALA A 149 -10.55 -6.53 -10.36
CA ALA A 149 -10.67 -5.30 -9.62
C ALA A 149 -12.12 -4.72 -9.63
N GLY A 150 -12.74 -4.57 -10.81
CA GLY A 150 -13.91 -3.71 -11.04
C GLY A 150 -13.53 -2.30 -11.52
N GLN A 151 -14.49 -1.57 -12.11
CA GLN A 151 -14.23 -0.29 -12.79
C GLN A 151 -13.68 0.82 -11.87
N ASP A 152 -14.03 0.81 -10.58
CA ASP A 152 -13.64 1.84 -9.58
C ASP A 152 -12.17 1.76 -9.11
N ARG A 153 -11.29 1.00 -9.79
CA ARG A 153 -9.92 0.69 -9.30
C ARG A 153 -8.79 1.06 -10.25
N ILE A 154 -9.06 1.90 -11.23
CA ILE A 154 -8.00 2.67 -11.90
C ILE A 154 -7.45 3.66 -10.87
N SER A 155 -6.21 3.43 -10.42
CA SER A 155 -5.55 4.32 -9.48
C SER A 155 -4.94 5.50 -10.22
N PHE A 156 -5.55 6.68 -10.09
CA PHE A 156 -4.97 7.93 -10.55
C PHE A 156 -3.92 8.45 -9.58
N GLY A 157 -2.85 9.00 -10.13
CA GLY A 157 -1.78 9.61 -9.36
C GLY A 157 -0.97 10.60 -10.20
N THR A 158 0.06 11.16 -9.59
CA THR A 158 0.97 12.10 -10.26
C THR A 158 2.39 11.57 -10.34
N VAL A 159 3.03 11.83 -11.49
CA VAL A 159 4.44 11.58 -11.75
C VAL A 159 5.30 12.40 -10.78
N SER A 160 6.08 11.71 -9.95
CA SER A 160 7.08 12.29 -9.04
C SER A 160 8.48 11.85 -9.49
N LEU A 161 9.40 12.79 -9.73
CA LEU A 161 10.75 12.47 -10.22
C LEU A 161 11.68 12.10 -9.06
N VAL A 162 11.77 10.81 -8.73
CA VAL A 162 12.57 10.32 -7.60
C VAL A 162 14.03 10.10 -8.00
N ARG A 163 14.96 10.90 -7.45
CA ARG A 163 16.41 10.65 -7.57
C ARG A 163 16.84 9.57 -6.57
N GLY A 164 17.38 8.46 -7.05
CA GLY A 164 17.93 7.40 -6.22
C GLY A 164 19.26 7.80 -5.57
N SER A 165 19.51 7.33 -4.34
CA SER A 165 20.72 7.61 -3.54
C SER A 165 22.03 7.07 -4.13
N SER A 166 21.96 6.22 -5.16
CA SER A 166 23.11 5.67 -5.89
C SER A 166 23.34 6.33 -7.27
N GLY A 167 22.67 7.45 -7.56
CA GLY A 167 22.67 8.08 -8.89
C GLY A 167 21.89 7.32 -9.97
N LYS A 168 21.37 6.12 -9.65
CA LYS A 168 20.48 5.35 -10.53
C LYS A 168 19.09 6.01 -10.60
N LYS A 169 18.56 6.10 -11.82
CA LYS A 169 17.28 6.72 -12.14
C LYS A 169 16.17 5.67 -12.12
N PHE A 170 15.30 5.71 -11.10
CA PHE A 170 13.89 5.50 -11.42
C PHE A 170 13.45 6.72 -12.24
N PRO A 171 12.87 6.57 -13.43
CA PRO A 171 12.49 7.73 -14.23
C PRO A 171 11.40 8.55 -13.53
N PHE A 172 10.49 7.87 -12.83
CA PHE A 172 9.47 8.46 -11.98
C PHE A 172 8.83 7.42 -11.04
N ALA A 173 8.02 7.91 -10.12
CA ALA A 173 7.12 7.10 -9.29
C ALA A 173 5.73 7.76 -9.22
N VAL A 174 4.69 7.00 -8.86
CA VAL A 174 3.30 7.48 -8.80
C VAL A 174 2.86 7.69 -7.35
N SER A 175 2.42 8.90 -7.02
CA SER A 175 1.85 9.18 -5.70
C SER A 175 0.34 8.89 -5.65
N GLY A 176 -0.16 8.36 -4.52
CA GLY A 176 -1.61 8.16 -4.26
C GLY A 176 -2.14 6.73 -4.40
N ALA A 177 -1.42 5.84 -5.09
CA ALA A 177 -1.79 4.44 -5.36
C ALA A 177 -1.35 3.46 -4.25
N VAL A 178 -2.07 2.34 -4.10
CA VAL A 178 -1.80 1.31 -3.06
C VAL A 178 -0.88 0.21 -3.61
N PRO A 179 0.34 -0.02 -3.07
CA PRO A 179 1.39 -0.72 -3.82
C PRO A 179 1.15 -2.20 -4.16
N ARG A 180 0.50 -3.00 -3.30
CA ARG A 180 0.31 -4.45 -3.56
C ARG A 180 -0.78 -4.77 -4.57
N LEU A 181 -1.83 -3.94 -4.67
CA LEU A 181 -2.97 -4.17 -5.57
C LEU A 181 -2.66 -3.88 -7.05
N HIS A 182 -1.46 -3.39 -7.34
CA HIS A 182 -1.07 -2.89 -8.67
C HIS A 182 0.27 -3.43 -9.18
N ALA A 183 0.91 -4.38 -8.47
CA ALA A 183 2.15 -4.98 -8.94
C ALA A 183 1.96 -5.58 -10.35
N GLY A 184 2.87 -5.23 -11.26
CA GLY A 184 2.90 -5.64 -12.66
C GLY A 184 1.87 -4.95 -13.57
N ALA A 185 0.98 -4.10 -13.03
CA ALA A 185 0.00 -3.36 -13.82
C ALA A 185 0.67 -2.30 -14.73
N PRO A 186 0.11 -2.02 -15.92
CA PRO A 186 0.58 -0.93 -16.77
C PRO A 186 0.29 0.44 -16.14
N VAL A 187 1.29 1.32 -16.21
CA VAL A 187 1.16 2.75 -15.89
C VAL A 187 0.93 3.51 -17.19
N ILE A 188 -0.21 4.20 -17.26
CA ILE A 188 -0.73 4.86 -18.45
C ILE A 188 -0.62 6.38 -18.30
N GLY A 189 -0.01 7.04 -19.30
CA GLY A 189 0.06 8.50 -19.40
C GLY A 189 -1.20 9.15 -19.98
N ALA A 190 -1.26 10.48 -19.97
CA ALA A 190 -2.42 11.26 -20.44
C ALA A 190 -2.86 10.94 -21.90
N GLU A 191 -1.94 10.48 -22.74
CA GLU A 191 -2.21 10.07 -24.14
C GLU A 191 -2.72 8.62 -24.29
N GLY A 192 -2.92 7.90 -23.19
CA GLY A 192 -3.31 6.49 -23.24
C GLY A 192 -2.23 5.56 -23.79
N ARG A 193 -0.95 5.89 -23.53
CA ARG A 193 0.26 5.11 -23.83
C ARG A 193 0.84 4.51 -22.56
N VAL A 194 1.48 3.34 -22.64
CA VAL A 194 2.18 2.74 -21.50
C VAL A 194 3.51 3.44 -21.26
N LEU A 195 3.68 4.00 -20.07
CA LEU A 195 4.91 4.63 -19.58
C LEU A 195 5.82 3.64 -18.86
N GLY A 196 5.25 2.61 -18.23
CA GLY A 196 6.02 1.57 -17.54
C GLY A 196 5.14 0.57 -16.80
N VAL A 197 5.80 -0.22 -15.96
CA VAL A 197 5.22 -1.25 -15.08
C VAL A 197 5.19 -0.73 -13.65
N ALA A 198 4.06 -0.85 -12.96
CA ALA A 198 3.99 -0.59 -11.53
C ALA A 198 4.71 -1.71 -10.77
N THR A 199 5.78 -1.39 -10.05
CA THR A 199 6.55 -2.37 -9.26
C THR A 199 5.86 -2.66 -7.92
N ALA A 200 6.14 -3.82 -7.32
CA ALA A 200 5.79 -4.09 -5.92
C ALA A 200 6.64 -3.25 -4.93
N ARG A 201 7.69 -2.58 -5.43
CA ARG A 201 8.58 -1.72 -4.63
C ARG A 201 7.91 -0.39 -4.27
N VAL A 202 7.73 -0.17 -2.97
CA VAL A 202 7.31 1.14 -2.43
C VAL A 202 8.54 2.00 -2.15
N LEU A 203 8.59 3.19 -2.72
CA LEU A 203 9.61 4.19 -2.41
C LEU A 203 9.01 5.29 -1.53
N ARG A 204 9.87 5.95 -0.75
CA ARG A 204 9.51 7.19 -0.04
C ARG A 204 10.00 8.39 -0.85
N ALA A 205 9.10 9.27 -1.24
CA ALA A 205 9.47 10.60 -1.68
C ALA A 205 10.01 11.43 -0.50
N GLY A 206 10.75 12.52 -0.78
CA GLY A 206 11.36 13.37 0.27
C GLY A 206 10.38 14.05 1.25
N SER A 207 9.07 13.92 1.03
CA SER A 207 8.00 14.36 1.93
C SER A 207 7.37 13.22 2.75
N GLY A 208 8.02 12.05 2.83
CA GLY A 208 7.50 10.87 3.53
C GLY A 208 6.37 10.14 2.78
N LYS A 209 5.84 10.72 1.71
CA LYS A 209 4.79 10.11 0.87
C LYS A 209 5.29 8.83 0.21
N MET A 210 4.53 7.75 0.39
CA MET A 210 4.72 6.51 -0.35
C MET A 210 4.37 6.72 -1.82
N VAL A 211 5.23 6.23 -2.71
CA VAL A 211 5.06 6.28 -4.15
C VAL A 211 5.34 4.89 -4.75
N VAL A 212 4.52 4.48 -5.72
CA VAL A 212 4.73 3.23 -6.47
C VAL A 212 5.84 3.50 -7.48
N ALA A 213 6.98 2.78 -7.39
CA ALA A 213 8.02 2.95 -8.39
C ALA A 213 7.53 2.43 -9.75
N VAL A 214 7.91 3.11 -10.83
CA VAL A 214 7.56 2.71 -12.18
C VAL A 214 8.81 2.24 -12.90
N ALA A 215 8.86 0.94 -13.21
CA ALA A 215 9.90 0.38 -14.03
C ALA A 215 9.61 0.73 -15.50
N PRO A 216 10.45 1.55 -16.16
CA PRO A 216 10.25 1.84 -17.57
C PRO A 216 10.46 0.57 -18.39
N ILE A 217 9.69 0.40 -19.46
CA ILE A 217 9.81 -0.78 -20.32
C ILE A 217 11.04 -0.63 -21.24
N GLY A 218 11.29 0.59 -21.74
CA GLY A 218 12.42 0.93 -22.59
C GLY A 218 12.39 0.24 -23.96
N LYS A 219 13.54 0.15 -24.64
CA LYS A 219 13.72 -0.87 -25.68
C LYS A 219 13.87 -2.21 -24.96
N VAL A 220 12.78 -2.96 -24.85
CA VAL A 220 12.85 -4.41 -24.61
C VAL A 220 13.66 -4.98 -25.77
N VAL A 221 14.89 -5.37 -25.50
CA VAL A 221 15.79 -5.95 -26.51
C VAL A 221 15.30 -7.36 -26.80
N VAL A 222 14.41 -7.48 -27.77
CA VAL A 222 14.24 -8.73 -28.50
C VAL A 222 15.53 -8.92 -29.29
N LEU A 223 16.41 -9.81 -28.81
CA LEU A 223 17.54 -10.27 -29.63
C LEU A 223 16.95 -11.03 -30.82
N PRO A 224 17.22 -10.61 -32.07
CA PRO A 224 16.80 -11.38 -33.23
C PRO A 224 17.65 -12.66 -33.30
N GLY A 225 17.02 -13.83 -33.16
CA GLY A 225 17.65 -15.12 -33.44
C GLY A 225 18.87 -15.46 -32.58
N GLY A 226 18.66 -15.78 -31.30
CA GLY A 226 19.63 -16.58 -30.55
C GLY A 226 19.58 -18.03 -31.05
N GLY A 227 20.55 -18.43 -31.87
CA GLY A 227 20.53 -19.73 -32.55
C GLY A 227 20.57 -20.91 -31.57
N VAL A 228 19.72 -21.90 -31.83
CA VAL A 228 19.96 -23.28 -31.41
C VAL A 228 21.10 -23.78 -32.29
N ALA A 229 22.21 -24.21 -31.68
CA ALA A 229 23.24 -24.97 -32.39
C ALA A 229 22.68 -26.33 -32.80
N ASP A 230 23.10 -26.83 -33.97
CA ASP A 230 22.42 -27.88 -34.73
C ASP A 230 22.12 -29.20 -34.00
N GLN A 231 21.21 -29.94 -34.65
CA GLN A 231 20.99 -31.40 -34.63
C GLN A 231 19.85 -31.93 -33.73
N VAL A 232 18.64 -31.95 -34.31
CA VAL A 232 17.89 -33.21 -34.52
C VAL A 232 17.30 -33.18 -35.93
N GLU A 233 17.46 -34.27 -36.68
CA GLU A 233 16.96 -34.39 -38.06
C GLU A 233 15.42 -34.37 -38.12
N SER A 234 14.88 -33.90 -39.24
CA SER A 234 13.47 -34.06 -39.57
C SER A 234 13.23 -35.39 -40.30
N PRO A 235 12.34 -36.28 -39.82
CA PRO A 235 11.71 -37.28 -40.66
C PRO A 235 10.43 -36.69 -41.27
N SER A 236 10.42 -36.57 -42.59
CA SER A 236 9.21 -36.35 -43.38
C SER A 236 8.24 -37.54 -43.23
N GLY A 237 6.94 -37.29 -43.00
CA GLY A 237 5.95 -38.36 -43.10
C GLY A 237 4.53 -38.00 -42.67
N GLY A 238 3.59 -38.09 -43.63
CA GLY A 238 2.21 -38.53 -43.41
C GLY A 238 1.29 -37.68 -42.51
N ALA A 239 0.33 -37.00 -43.13
CA ALA A 239 -0.86 -36.58 -42.40
C ALA A 239 -1.72 -37.81 -42.04
N VAL A 240 -1.88 -38.08 -40.74
CA VAL A 240 -2.94 -38.96 -40.21
C VAL A 240 -3.61 -38.24 -39.04
N ALA A 241 -4.94 -38.17 -39.08
CA ALA A 241 -5.71 -37.59 -37.99
C ALA A 241 -6.08 -38.69 -36.98
N GLU A 242 -5.58 -38.56 -35.75
CA GLU A 242 -6.13 -39.29 -34.60
C GLU A 242 -6.55 -38.34 -33.47
N LYS A 243 -7.72 -38.65 -32.91
CA LYS A 243 -8.28 -38.12 -31.66
C LYS A 243 -8.55 -39.34 -30.75
N PRO A 244 -8.75 -39.15 -29.44
CA PRO A 244 -8.10 -38.19 -28.55
C PRO A 244 -7.73 -38.85 -27.20
N ASN A 245 -6.47 -38.85 -26.76
CA ASN A 245 -6.14 -39.44 -25.44
C ASN A 245 -5.15 -38.64 -24.58
N ARG A 246 -5.76 -37.83 -23.69
CA ARG A 246 -5.31 -37.29 -22.39
C ARG A 246 -3.90 -36.68 -22.20
N ASN A 247 -3.92 -35.53 -21.50
CA ASN A 247 -2.81 -34.69 -21.01
C ASN A 247 -2.23 -33.71 -22.06
N PRO A 248 -1.97 -32.42 -21.71
CA PRO A 248 -0.69 -32.09 -21.05
C PRO A 248 -0.74 -30.92 -20.03
N MET A 249 -1.88 -30.58 -19.41
CA MET A 249 -1.94 -29.60 -18.29
C MET A 249 -3.18 -29.74 -17.39
N ALA A 250 -3.61 -30.98 -17.10
CA ALA A 250 -4.74 -31.23 -16.20
C ALA A 250 -4.39 -30.80 -14.75
N ASP A 251 -4.99 -29.79 -14.12
CA ASP A 251 -6.10 -28.91 -14.53
C ASP A 251 -5.83 -27.41 -14.29
N LEU A 252 -4.61 -26.94 -14.58
CA LEU A 252 -4.26 -25.51 -14.65
C LEU A 252 -4.57 -24.58 -13.42
N TRP A 253 -4.72 -24.97 -12.15
CA TRP A 253 -4.54 -26.25 -11.46
C TRP A 253 -5.78 -26.63 -10.60
N LYS A 254 -6.94 -26.05 -10.94
CA LYS A 254 -8.30 -26.17 -10.34
C LYS A 254 -8.50 -25.75 -8.87
N PRO A 255 -9.74 -25.38 -8.49
CA PRO A 255 -10.89 -24.96 -9.32
C PRO A 255 -11.21 -23.46 -9.16
N LEU A 256 -11.42 -22.76 -10.27
CA LEU A 256 -12.05 -21.43 -10.29
C LEU A 256 -13.42 -21.53 -10.97
N ARG A 257 -14.50 -21.44 -10.18
CA ARG A 257 -15.83 -20.96 -10.61
C ARG A 257 -16.83 -20.88 -9.45
N SER A 258 -17.55 -19.76 -9.37
CA SER A 258 -19.00 -19.80 -9.60
C SER A 258 -19.29 -18.89 -10.81
N SER A 259 -20.35 -19.20 -11.56
CA SER A 259 -20.61 -18.64 -12.89
C SER A 259 -21.86 -17.77 -12.87
N ALA A 260 -21.80 -16.57 -13.44
CA ALA A 260 -23.00 -15.80 -13.74
C ALA A 260 -23.60 -16.24 -15.09
N ALA A 261 -24.75 -16.92 -15.04
CA ALA A 261 -25.75 -17.03 -16.10
C ALA A 261 -26.99 -17.69 -15.48
N GLY A 262 -28.17 -17.09 -15.61
CA GLY A 262 -29.40 -17.58 -14.96
C GLY A 262 -30.46 -18.06 -15.96
N GLU A 263 -31.59 -18.54 -15.43
CA GLU A 263 -32.84 -18.72 -16.17
C GLU A 263 -34.05 -18.66 -15.20
N ASN A 264 -35.24 -18.37 -15.72
CA ASN A 264 -36.41 -17.91 -14.95
C ASN A 264 -37.27 -19.02 -14.31
N ALA A 265 -37.79 -18.78 -13.10
CA ALA A 265 -39.09 -19.33 -12.64
C ALA A 265 -39.75 -18.48 -11.52
N VAL A 266 -40.68 -17.62 -11.92
CA VAL A 266 -41.92 -17.15 -11.25
C VAL A 266 -42.02 -17.05 -9.70
N ASN A 267 -42.26 -15.84 -9.20
CA ASN A 267 -42.92 -15.41 -7.95
C ASN A 267 -42.83 -16.29 -6.67
N SER A 268 -42.09 -15.82 -5.68
CA SER A 268 -42.68 -15.22 -4.45
C SER A 268 -41.61 -14.51 -3.61
N ALA A 269 -42.01 -13.55 -2.77
CA ALA A 269 -41.08 -12.59 -2.15
C ALA A 269 -40.55 -13.03 -0.78
N SER A 270 -39.23 -13.28 -0.66
CA SER A 270 -38.47 -13.07 0.60
C SER A 270 -36.94 -13.24 0.43
N ALA A 271 -36.17 -12.24 0.91
CA ALA A 271 -34.73 -12.26 1.24
C ALA A 271 -33.67 -12.57 0.14
N ASP A 272 -32.67 -11.68 0.00
CA ASP A 272 -31.47 -11.89 -0.84
C ASP A 272 -30.57 -13.01 -0.26
N PRO A 273 -30.37 -14.14 -0.97
CA PRO A 273 -29.50 -15.22 -0.49
C PRO A 273 -28.03 -14.81 -0.34
N GLY A 274 -27.54 -13.92 -1.22
CA GLY A 274 -26.14 -13.50 -1.23
C GLY A 274 -25.74 -12.66 -0.02
N SER A 275 -26.69 -12.02 0.67
CA SER A 275 -26.44 -11.24 1.89
C SER A 275 -25.87 -12.10 3.04
N ARG A 276 -26.32 -13.35 3.17
CA ARG A 276 -25.93 -14.24 4.27
C ARG A 276 -24.56 -14.89 4.05
N GLU A 277 -24.24 -15.32 2.83
CA GLU A 277 -22.92 -15.87 2.51
C GLU A 277 -21.82 -14.79 2.60
N ARG A 278 -22.09 -13.58 2.11
CA ARG A 278 -21.13 -12.44 2.19
C ARG A 278 -20.76 -12.08 3.63
N GLY A 279 -21.71 -12.10 4.56
CA GLY A 279 -21.43 -11.87 5.98
C GLY A 279 -20.60 -12.98 6.63
N GLY A 280 -20.69 -14.22 6.13
CA GLY A 280 -19.96 -15.37 6.66
C GLY A 280 -18.45 -15.33 6.36
N GLU A 281 -18.06 -14.95 5.14
CA GLU A 281 -16.64 -14.80 4.76
C GLU A 281 -15.97 -13.64 5.53
N GLU A 282 -16.66 -12.51 5.70
CA GLU A 282 -16.15 -11.37 6.46
C GLU A 282 -16.00 -11.70 7.95
N GLU A 283 -17.00 -12.31 8.60
CA GLU A 283 -16.87 -12.77 9.99
C GLU A 283 -15.79 -13.85 10.16
N ALA A 284 -15.52 -14.68 9.14
CA ALA A 284 -14.40 -15.62 9.18
C ALA A 284 -13.04 -14.89 9.21
N ALA A 285 -12.86 -13.82 8.41
CA ALA A 285 -11.64 -13.00 8.44
C ALA A 285 -11.46 -12.30 9.79
N TRP A 286 -12.54 -11.73 10.35
CA TRP A 286 -12.54 -11.16 11.71
C TRP A 286 -12.31 -12.24 12.80
N GLY A 287 -12.80 -13.46 12.61
CA GLY A 287 -12.51 -14.61 13.46
C GLY A 287 -11.02 -14.96 13.49
N LEU A 288 -10.40 -15.05 12.31
CA LEU A 288 -8.95 -15.29 12.18
C LEU A 288 -8.12 -14.20 12.87
N LEU A 289 -8.55 -12.94 12.78
CA LEU A 289 -7.94 -11.81 13.48
C LEU A 289 -8.05 -11.94 15.00
N ARG A 290 -9.26 -12.23 15.51
CA ARG A 290 -9.52 -12.46 16.96
C ARG A 290 -8.71 -13.63 17.52
N SER A 291 -8.46 -14.68 16.72
CA SER A 291 -7.60 -15.81 17.08
C SER A 291 -6.10 -15.57 16.88
N GLY A 292 -5.66 -14.34 16.62
CA GLY A 292 -4.24 -14.00 16.44
C GLY A 292 -3.57 -14.58 15.19
N ARG A 293 -4.34 -15.15 14.24
CA ARG A 293 -3.81 -15.78 13.01
C ARG A 293 -3.58 -14.72 11.92
N TYR A 294 -2.80 -13.70 12.26
CA TYR A 294 -2.66 -12.46 11.50
C TYR A 294 -2.31 -12.65 10.01
N GLY A 295 -1.50 -13.66 9.67
CA GLY A 295 -1.20 -14.01 8.27
C GLY A 295 -2.45 -14.39 7.47
N LYS A 296 -3.24 -15.35 7.98
CA LYS A 296 -4.47 -15.81 7.32
C LYS A 296 -5.59 -14.78 7.39
N ALA A 297 -5.63 -13.98 8.45
CA ALA A 297 -6.53 -12.83 8.53
C ALA A 297 -6.20 -11.81 7.43
N ALA A 298 -4.92 -11.50 7.21
CA ALA A 298 -4.49 -10.60 6.15
C ALA A 298 -4.84 -11.16 4.76
N GLU A 299 -4.61 -12.44 4.49
CA GLU A 299 -5.03 -13.12 3.25
C GLU A 299 -6.55 -13.03 3.03
N ALA A 300 -7.35 -13.32 4.07
CA ALA A 300 -8.82 -13.30 3.98
C ALA A 300 -9.39 -11.88 3.80
N PHE A 301 -8.84 -10.88 4.51
CA PHE A 301 -9.20 -9.48 4.27
C PHE A 301 -8.74 -8.98 2.91
N GLU A 302 -7.56 -9.41 2.44
CA GLU A 302 -7.09 -9.10 1.09
C GLU A 302 -8.03 -9.71 0.04
N GLU A 303 -8.54 -10.93 0.22
CA GLU A 303 -9.56 -11.51 -0.67
C GLU A 303 -10.90 -10.76 -0.60
N ALA A 304 -11.39 -10.42 0.60
CA ALA A 304 -12.61 -9.63 0.77
C ALA A 304 -12.49 -8.25 0.09
N LEU A 305 -11.33 -7.59 0.21
CA LEU A 305 -11.01 -6.33 -0.47
C LEU A 305 -10.77 -6.49 -1.98
N HIS A 306 -10.37 -7.68 -2.45
CA HIS A 306 -10.39 -8.00 -3.87
C HIS A 306 -11.82 -8.06 -4.42
N ARG A 307 -12.80 -8.54 -3.63
CA ARG A 307 -14.22 -8.58 -4.01
C ARG A 307 -14.92 -7.22 -3.87
N LYS A 308 -14.63 -6.46 -2.80
CA LYS A 308 -15.25 -5.16 -2.48
C LYS A 308 -14.23 -4.18 -1.89
N SER A 309 -13.54 -3.44 -2.75
CA SER A 309 -12.48 -2.50 -2.35
C SER A 309 -12.98 -1.20 -1.68
N SER A 310 -14.29 -0.97 -1.63
CA SER A 310 -14.92 0.19 -0.97
C SER A 310 -15.31 -0.06 0.49
N ASP A 311 -15.06 -1.26 1.03
CA ASP A 311 -15.46 -1.59 2.40
C ASP A 311 -14.45 -1.10 3.45
N ALA A 312 -14.77 0.02 4.11
CA ALA A 312 -13.93 0.62 5.15
C ALA A 312 -13.65 -0.32 6.33
N ARG A 313 -14.59 -1.22 6.68
CA ARG A 313 -14.43 -2.18 7.78
C ARG A 313 -13.43 -3.26 7.40
N ASN A 314 -13.48 -3.79 6.18
CA ASN A 314 -12.47 -4.75 5.73
C ASN A 314 -11.07 -4.12 5.58
N TRP A 315 -10.96 -2.83 5.21
CA TRP A 315 -9.68 -2.11 5.25
C TRP A 315 -9.15 -1.93 6.70
N LEU A 316 -10.03 -1.65 7.67
CA LEU A 316 -9.66 -1.62 9.09
C LEU A 316 -9.16 -3.00 9.58
N GLY A 317 -9.90 -4.07 9.28
CA GLY A 317 -9.49 -5.44 9.60
C GLY A 317 -8.14 -5.85 8.98
N PHE A 318 -7.91 -5.48 7.71
CA PHE A 318 -6.64 -5.70 7.03
C PHE A 318 -5.48 -4.97 7.72
N GLY A 319 -5.70 -3.73 8.15
CA GLY A 319 -4.68 -2.93 8.84
C GLY A 319 -4.32 -3.51 10.21
N LEU A 320 -5.33 -3.98 10.96
CA LEU A 320 -5.14 -4.69 12.22
C LEU A 320 -4.32 -5.98 12.02
N ALA A 321 -4.64 -6.78 11.00
CA ALA A 321 -3.88 -7.98 10.66
C ALA A 321 -2.42 -7.65 10.30
N LYS A 322 -2.19 -6.61 9.50
CA LYS A 322 -0.85 -6.14 9.13
C LYS A 322 -0.04 -5.61 10.31
N ARG A 323 -0.70 -4.90 11.25
CA ARG A 323 -0.09 -4.48 12.52
C ARG A 323 0.30 -5.68 13.38
N GLY A 324 -0.55 -6.71 13.45
CA GLY A 324 -0.27 -7.97 14.16
C GLY A 324 0.91 -8.76 13.57
N LEU A 325 1.16 -8.64 12.26
CA LEU A 325 2.36 -9.17 11.59
C LEU A 325 3.63 -8.31 11.77
N GLY A 326 3.58 -7.20 12.51
CA GLY A 326 4.69 -6.24 12.62
C GLY A 326 4.93 -5.43 11.34
N GLN A 327 4.04 -5.48 10.35
CA GLN A 327 4.13 -4.75 9.07
C GLN A 327 3.63 -3.30 9.24
N THR A 328 4.23 -2.59 10.21
CA THR A 328 3.73 -1.32 10.78
C THR A 328 3.51 -0.20 9.75
N GLU A 329 4.42 0.02 8.80
CA GLU A 329 4.23 1.00 7.71
C GLU A 329 3.12 0.63 6.72
N GLU A 330 2.93 -0.67 6.49
CA GLU A 330 1.87 -1.18 5.61
C GLU A 330 0.51 -0.95 6.28
N ALA A 331 0.41 -1.27 7.57
CA ALA A 331 -0.76 -0.98 8.41
C ALA A 331 -1.12 0.52 8.41
N ALA A 332 -0.15 1.42 8.54
CA ALA A 332 -0.38 2.88 8.49
C ALA A 332 -1.05 3.32 7.17
N THR A 333 -0.58 2.75 6.05
CA THR A 333 -1.11 3.04 4.72
C THR A 333 -2.53 2.49 4.55
N ILE A 334 -2.78 1.30 5.09
CA ILE A 334 -4.07 0.60 5.05
C ILE A 334 -5.11 1.30 5.94
N PHE A 335 -4.76 1.76 7.15
CA PHE A 335 -5.66 2.56 7.97
C PHE A 335 -5.98 3.92 7.33
N ARG A 336 -5.01 4.58 6.69
CA ARG A 336 -5.30 5.79 5.88
C ARG A 336 -6.26 5.50 4.72
N GLN A 337 -6.25 4.30 4.14
CA GLN A 337 -7.24 3.89 3.14
C GLN A 337 -8.62 3.65 3.77
N ALA A 338 -8.73 2.96 4.90
CA ALA A 338 -9.98 2.85 5.65
C ALA A 338 -10.57 4.23 5.93
N LEU A 339 -9.74 5.18 6.36
CA LEU A 339 -10.10 6.57 6.65
C LEU A 339 -10.37 7.45 5.43
N ARG A 340 -9.99 7.02 4.20
CA ARG A 340 -10.45 7.66 2.96
C ARG A 340 -11.91 7.29 2.67
N LEU A 341 -12.33 6.07 3.04
CA LEU A 341 -13.67 5.53 2.81
C LEU A 341 -14.64 5.93 3.94
N ASP A 342 -14.22 5.81 5.20
CA ASP A 342 -14.95 6.27 6.38
C ASP A 342 -14.07 7.15 7.27
N ARG A 343 -14.29 8.47 7.18
CA ARG A 343 -13.59 9.48 8.00
C ARG A 343 -14.06 9.54 9.45
N SER A 344 -15.20 8.89 9.76
CA SER A 344 -15.82 8.88 11.09
C SER A 344 -15.40 7.69 11.96
N SER A 345 -14.67 6.71 11.40
CA SER A 345 -14.14 5.56 12.14
C SER A 345 -13.14 5.99 13.21
N ARG A 346 -13.63 6.14 14.44
CA ARG A 346 -12.84 6.36 15.66
C ARG A 346 -11.73 5.33 15.81
N GLU A 347 -12.06 4.06 15.56
CA GLU A 347 -11.13 2.95 15.70
C GLU A 347 -9.99 3.05 14.69
N ALA A 348 -10.27 3.34 13.42
CA ALA A 348 -9.22 3.53 12.42
C ALA A 348 -8.32 4.74 12.72
N TRP A 349 -8.87 5.83 13.30
CA TRP A 349 -8.06 6.95 13.79
C TRP A 349 -7.16 6.56 14.98
N ARG A 350 -7.69 5.81 15.95
CA ARG A 350 -6.92 5.32 17.11
C ARG A 350 -5.80 4.36 16.69
N GLU A 351 -6.11 3.42 15.80
CA GLU A 351 -5.17 2.43 15.29
C GLU A 351 -4.11 3.03 14.35
N LEU A 352 -4.45 4.06 13.58
CA LEU A 352 -3.46 4.85 12.84
C LEU A 352 -2.52 5.60 13.78
N GLY A 353 -3.04 6.25 14.82
CA GLY A 353 -2.22 6.95 15.81
C GLY A 353 -1.24 6.03 16.54
N GLU A 354 -1.72 4.86 16.95
CA GLU A 354 -0.93 3.79 17.58
C GLU A 354 0.20 3.28 16.66
N VAL A 355 -0.08 3.15 15.36
CA VAL A 355 0.92 2.76 14.38
C VAL A 355 1.94 3.87 14.12
N ASP A 356 1.51 5.12 14.00
CA ASP A 356 2.42 6.24 13.77
C ASP A 356 3.27 6.55 15.03
N LEU A 357 2.78 6.30 16.26
CA LEU A 357 3.61 6.29 17.49
C LEU A 357 4.78 5.31 17.39
N ARG A 358 4.50 4.05 17.04
CA ARG A 358 5.52 2.98 16.88
C ARG A 358 6.54 3.29 15.79
N LEU A 359 6.21 4.18 14.86
CA LEU A 359 7.09 4.66 13.78
C LEU A 359 7.84 5.96 14.13
N GLY A 360 7.66 6.49 15.35
CA GLY A 360 8.26 7.75 15.79
C GLY A 360 7.62 9.01 15.17
N ARG A 361 6.46 8.87 14.52
CA ARG A 361 5.71 9.95 13.88
C ARG A 361 4.77 10.62 14.88
N TYR A 362 5.34 11.20 15.93
CA TYR A 362 4.58 11.69 17.07
C TYR A 362 3.59 12.82 16.72
N GLY A 363 3.87 13.62 15.68
CA GLY A 363 2.94 14.64 15.18
C GLY A 363 1.70 14.05 14.53
N GLU A 364 1.88 13.13 13.59
CA GLU A 364 0.80 12.42 12.90
C GLU A 364 0.00 11.53 13.86
N ALA A 365 0.66 10.97 14.88
CA ALA A 365 0.00 10.26 15.97
C ALA A 365 -0.91 11.18 16.79
N ALA A 366 -0.41 12.33 17.24
CA ALA A 366 -1.21 13.32 17.99
C ALA A 366 -2.44 13.80 17.18
N ASP A 367 -2.27 14.06 15.88
CA ASP A 367 -3.36 14.42 14.98
C ASP A 367 -4.42 13.30 14.87
N SER A 368 -3.98 12.04 14.81
CA SER A 368 -4.84 10.87 14.65
C SER A 368 -5.61 10.55 15.94
N PHE A 369 -4.94 10.50 17.09
CA PHE A 369 -5.60 10.34 18.38
C PHE A 369 -6.51 11.53 18.71
N GLY A 370 -6.08 12.75 18.39
CA GLY A 370 -6.90 13.96 18.52
C GLY A 370 -8.20 13.88 17.71
N ARG A 371 -8.21 13.20 16.56
CA ARG A 371 -9.45 12.90 15.81
C ARG A 371 -10.26 11.79 16.47
N ALA A 372 -9.62 10.73 16.95
CA ALA A 372 -10.29 9.64 17.66
C ALA A 372 -11.05 10.16 18.90
N VAL A 373 -10.42 10.96 19.77
CA VAL A 373 -11.10 11.51 20.96
C VAL A 373 -12.21 12.51 20.61
N ARG A 374 -12.10 13.27 19.52
CA ARG A 374 -13.21 14.13 19.03
C ARG A 374 -14.41 13.33 18.50
N LEU A 375 -14.16 12.14 17.94
CA LEU A 375 -15.19 11.18 17.50
C LEU A 375 -15.63 10.22 18.62
N GLY A 376 -15.06 10.37 19.82
CA GLY A 376 -15.12 9.37 20.88
C GLY A 376 -14.49 9.85 22.17
N PRO A 377 -15.07 10.84 22.86
CA PRO A 377 -14.46 11.43 24.06
C PRO A 377 -14.36 10.44 25.23
N GLN A 378 -15.08 9.31 25.17
CA GLN A 378 -15.09 8.25 26.17
C GLN A 378 -14.04 7.14 25.90
N ASP A 379 -13.18 7.28 24.89
CA ASP A 379 -12.16 6.29 24.54
C ASP A 379 -10.85 6.55 25.31
N ALA A 380 -10.71 5.91 26.49
CA ALA A 380 -9.53 6.06 27.34
C ALA A 380 -8.22 5.65 26.66
N ARG A 381 -8.25 4.68 25.74
CA ARG A 381 -7.06 4.26 24.97
C ARG A 381 -6.65 5.31 23.96
N ALA A 382 -7.61 6.00 23.34
CA ALA A 382 -7.31 7.15 22.49
C ALA A 382 -6.74 8.33 23.29
N TRP A 383 -7.25 8.61 24.50
CA TRP A 383 -6.68 9.64 25.38
C TRP A 383 -5.26 9.30 25.87
N LEU A 384 -4.99 8.04 26.21
CA LEU A 384 -3.64 7.57 26.51
C LEU A 384 -2.70 7.79 25.33
N GLY A 385 -3.13 7.49 24.10
CA GLY A 385 -2.39 7.79 22.88
C GLY A 385 -2.12 9.28 22.64
N VAL A 386 -3.06 10.18 22.99
CA VAL A 386 -2.80 11.64 23.03
C VAL A 386 -1.70 11.95 24.04
N ALA A 387 -1.75 11.37 25.24
CA ALA A 387 -0.77 11.61 26.29
C ALA A 387 0.65 11.15 25.89
N GLU A 388 0.77 9.96 25.32
CA GLU A 388 2.03 9.40 24.79
C GLU A 388 2.62 10.27 23.66
N ALA A 389 1.81 10.64 22.67
CA ALA A 389 2.24 11.48 21.56
C ALA A 389 2.65 12.88 22.04
N ALA A 390 1.89 13.48 22.96
CA ALA A 390 2.20 14.78 23.54
C ALA A 390 3.48 14.73 24.41
N ALA A 391 3.70 13.66 25.18
CA ALA A 391 4.91 13.47 25.97
C ALA A 391 6.16 13.34 25.09
N ALA A 392 6.09 12.53 24.02
CA ALA A 392 7.16 12.41 23.03
C ALA A 392 7.48 13.73 22.32
N LEU A 393 6.45 14.56 22.04
CA LEU A 393 6.58 15.92 21.52
C LEU A 393 6.98 16.97 22.59
N LYS A 394 7.26 16.56 23.84
CA LYS A 394 7.59 17.42 24.99
C LYS A 394 6.51 18.43 25.38
N LYS A 395 5.27 18.23 24.94
CA LYS A 395 4.10 19.07 25.28
C LYS A 395 3.51 18.67 26.64
N ARG A 396 4.24 19.00 27.71
CA ARG A 396 3.99 18.56 29.10
C ARG A 396 2.56 18.83 29.61
N GLN A 397 1.97 19.99 29.26
CA GLN A 397 0.62 20.37 29.66
C GLN A 397 -0.45 19.53 28.96
N GLU A 398 -0.35 19.39 27.63
CA GLU A 398 -1.27 18.59 26.80
C GLU A 398 -1.25 17.12 27.23
N ALA A 399 -0.06 16.58 27.49
CA ALA A 399 0.11 15.22 28.00
C ALA A 399 -0.52 15.03 29.40
N SER A 400 -0.35 16.00 30.32
CA SER A 400 -0.97 15.92 31.65
C SER A 400 -2.49 15.96 31.58
N ALA A 401 -3.08 16.88 30.79
CA ALA A 401 -4.52 16.99 30.63
C ALA A 401 -5.14 15.72 30.01
N ALA A 402 -4.43 15.07 29.08
CA ALA A 402 -4.85 13.78 28.53
C ALA A 402 -4.81 12.65 29.58
N LEU A 403 -3.80 12.61 30.45
CA LEU A 403 -3.73 11.64 31.56
C LEU A 403 -4.81 11.87 32.63
N ASP A 404 -5.23 13.13 32.85
CA ASP A 404 -6.39 13.42 33.70
C ASP A 404 -7.68 12.81 33.11
N GLN A 405 -7.89 12.89 31.79
CA GLN A 405 -9.01 12.19 31.13
C GLN A 405 -8.90 10.66 31.25
N VAL A 406 -7.70 10.09 31.10
CA VAL A 406 -7.48 8.64 31.28
C VAL A 406 -7.88 8.17 32.68
N ARG A 407 -7.50 8.91 33.73
CA ARG A 407 -7.87 8.59 35.12
C ARG A 407 -9.38 8.50 35.31
N ASP A 408 -10.11 9.46 34.73
CA ASP A 408 -11.54 9.61 34.97
C ASP A 408 -12.36 8.60 34.13
N LEU A 409 -11.84 8.19 32.96
CA LEU A 409 -12.50 7.26 32.03
C LEU A 409 -12.21 5.78 32.30
N ALA A 410 -11.02 5.43 32.81
CA ALA A 410 -10.59 4.04 32.99
C ALA A 410 -10.05 3.75 34.41
N PRO A 411 -10.82 4.04 35.48
CA PRO A 411 -10.34 3.91 36.86
C PRO A 411 -9.95 2.49 37.27
N ALA A 412 -10.46 1.45 36.58
CA ALA A 412 -10.25 0.04 36.91
C ALA A 412 -9.52 -0.78 35.81
N ASP A 413 -8.91 -0.13 34.80
CA ASP A 413 -8.13 -0.83 33.77
C ASP A 413 -6.63 -0.80 34.14
N GLY A 414 -6.11 -1.95 34.59
CA GLY A 414 -4.72 -2.08 35.01
C GLY A 414 -3.69 -1.90 33.89
N GLU A 415 -4.02 -2.28 32.63
CA GLU A 415 -3.12 -2.09 31.49
C GLU A 415 -2.97 -0.60 31.17
N ILE A 416 -4.10 0.13 31.18
CA ILE A 416 -4.11 1.58 30.97
C ILE A 416 -3.38 2.30 32.11
N TRP A 417 -3.56 1.89 33.36
CA TRP A 417 -2.81 2.45 34.50
C TRP A 417 -1.31 2.23 34.38
N GLN A 418 -0.87 1.05 33.94
CA GLN A 418 0.56 0.76 33.73
C GLN A 418 1.14 1.65 32.62
N ALA A 419 0.44 1.80 31.50
CA ALA A 419 0.88 2.68 30.41
C ALA A 419 0.91 4.15 30.85
N ALA A 420 -0.13 4.63 31.56
CA ALA A 420 -0.17 5.97 32.13
C ALA A 420 1.03 6.25 33.06
N GLY A 421 1.43 5.27 33.88
CA GLY A 421 2.63 5.36 34.72
C GLY A 421 3.91 5.61 33.92
N LYS A 422 4.06 4.95 32.75
CA LYS A 422 5.20 5.17 31.84
C LYS A 422 5.18 6.56 31.22
N VAL A 423 4.01 7.10 30.88
CA VAL A 423 3.90 8.50 30.43
C VAL A 423 4.25 9.47 31.55
N TYR A 424 3.79 9.24 32.78
CA TYR A 424 4.18 10.06 33.93
C TYR A 424 5.71 10.04 34.16
N LEU A 425 6.39 8.90 34.00
CA LEU A 425 7.86 8.82 34.03
C LEU A 425 8.53 9.64 32.91
N GLN A 426 8.03 9.59 31.68
CA GLN A 426 8.53 10.43 30.58
C GLN A 426 8.36 11.93 30.86
N LEU A 427 7.29 12.30 31.58
CA LEU A 427 7.08 13.66 32.08
C LEU A 427 7.90 13.96 33.35
N GLY A 428 8.66 13.01 33.92
CA GLY A 428 9.39 13.16 35.17
C GLY A 428 8.49 13.34 36.41
N LYS A 429 7.21 12.99 36.30
CA LYS A 429 6.18 13.00 37.35
C LYS A 429 6.23 11.68 38.12
N ARG A 430 7.31 11.47 38.89
CA ARG A 430 7.60 10.17 39.53
C ARG A 430 6.56 9.76 40.58
N GLU A 431 5.99 10.70 41.32
CA GLU A 431 4.96 10.38 42.32
C GLU A 431 3.66 9.92 41.66
N GLU A 432 3.23 10.62 40.61
CA GLU A 432 2.06 10.21 39.82
C GLU A 432 2.29 8.89 39.08
N ALA A 433 3.52 8.61 38.64
CA ALA A 433 3.90 7.31 38.10
C ALA A 433 3.81 6.18 39.15
N ALA A 434 4.29 6.40 40.37
CA ALA A 434 4.20 5.42 41.45
C ALA A 434 2.74 5.14 41.83
N MET A 435 1.89 6.16 41.91
CA MET A 435 0.44 5.99 42.11
C MET A 435 -0.22 5.22 40.96
N ALA A 436 0.19 5.47 39.71
CA ALA A 436 -0.34 4.76 38.55
C ALA A 436 0.08 3.27 38.53
N PHE A 437 1.34 2.95 38.83
CA PHE A 437 1.80 1.56 38.93
C PHE A 437 1.19 0.82 40.13
N GLN A 438 0.99 1.48 41.27
CA GLN A 438 0.22 0.91 42.38
C GLN A 438 -1.20 0.56 41.95
N ARG A 439 -1.92 1.48 41.27
CA ARG A 439 -3.27 1.18 40.75
C ARG A 439 -3.27 0.04 39.73
N ALA A 440 -2.26 -0.05 38.87
CA ALA A 440 -2.11 -1.17 37.94
C ALA A 440 -1.98 -2.51 38.69
N ALA A 441 -1.16 -2.54 39.73
CA ALA A 441 -0.94 -3.70 40.60
C ALA A 441 -2.18 -4.04 41.47
N ASP A 442 -2.96 -3.04 41.88
CA ASP A 442 -4.22 -3.25 42.61
C ASP A 442 -5.32 -3.79 41.68
N CYS A 443 -5.37 -3.33 40.42
CA CYS A 443 -6.35 -3.78 39.42
C CYS A 443 -6.03 -5.19 38.88
N ASN A 444 -4.75 -5.54 38.75
CA ASN A 444 -4.32 -6.89 38.39
C ASN A 444 -3.20 -7.38 39.33
N PRO A 445 -3.57 -7.92 40.51
CA PRO A 445 -2.60 -8.36 41.52
C PRO A 445 -1.63 -9.45 41.05
N GLU A 446 -1.97 -10.17 39.98
CA GLU A 446 -1.21 -11.32 39.45
C GLU A 446 -0.30 -10.94 38.28
N ASP A 447 -0.27 -9.67 37.84
CA ASP A 447 0.66 -9.22 36.80
C ASP A 447 2.00 -8.76 37.42
N PRO A 448 3.10 -9.55 37.28
CA PRO A 448 4.40 -9.20 37.86
C PRO A 448 4.95 -7.90 37.28
N ARG A 449 4.52 -7.47 36.09
CA ARG A 449 5.03 -6.27 35.42
C ARG A 449 4.64 -5.00 36.16
N ALA A 450 3.46 -4.94 36.77
CA ALA A 450 3.04 -3.76 37.53
C ALA A 450 3.84 -3.65 38.86
N TRP A 451 4.04 -4.79 39.54
CA TRP A 451 4.87 -4.88 40.74
C TRP A 451 6.34 -4.53 40.47
N LEU A 452 6.93 -5.00 39.36
CA LEU A 452 8.31 -4.66 38.99
C LEU A 452 8.49 -3.15 38.75
N GLU A 453 7.62 -2.53 37.96
CA GLU A 453 7.71 -1.08 37.65
C GLU A 453 7.55 -0.22 38.92
N LEU A 454 6.63 -0.61 39.81
CA LEU A 454 6.46 0.03 41.12
C LEU A 454 7.67 -0.17 42.04
N GLY A 455 8.24 -1.38 42.09
CA GLY A 455 9.39 -1.72 42.91
C GLY A 455 10.64 -0.95 42.49
N LEU A 456 10.98 -0.97 41.20
CA LEU A 456 12.12 -0.23 40.64
C LEU A 456 11.99 1.28 40.88
N LEU A 457 10.80 1.84 40.67
CA LEU A 457 10.54 3.25 40.94
C LEU A 457 10.60 3.57 42.45
N SER A 458 10.23 2.64 43.32
CA SER A 458 10.37 2.80 44.77
C SER A 458 11.85 2.88 45.18
N VAL A 459 12.73 2.08 44.55
CA VAL A 459 14.18 2.21 44.72
C VAL A 459 14.69 3.58 44.23
N GLU A 460 14.30 4.03 43.03
CA GLU A 460 14.66 5.38 42.54
C GLU A 460 14.23 6.51 43.49
N LEU A 461 13.05 6.36 44.12
CA LEU A 461 12.49 7.32 45.08
C LEU A 461 13.05 7.15 46.52
N LYS A 462 14.02 6.25 46.72
CA LYS A 462 14.60 5.90 48.04
C LYS A 462 13.57 5.38 49.06
N ARG A 463 12.47 4.82 48.58
CA ARG A 463 11.42 4.13 49.36
C ARG A 463 11.77 2.64 49.44
N THR A 464 12.92 2.38 50.05
CA THR A 464 13.55 1.07 50.11
C THR A 464 12.64 0.03 50.75
N GLU A 465 11.97 0.41 51.83
CA GLU A 465 11.03 -0.41 52.59
C GLU A 465 9.89 -0.90 51.68
N ARG A 466 9.36 0.00 50.83
CA ARG A 466 8.27 -0.35 49.90
C ARG A 466 8.73 -1.30 48.80
N ALA A 467 9.97 -1.18 48.32
CA ALA A 467 10.53 -2.12 47.36
C ALA A 467 10.79 -3.50 48.00
N GLU A 468 11.25 -3.53 49.26
CA GLU A 468 11.44 -4.77 50.03
C GLU A 468 10.11 -5.44 50.40
N GLU A 469 9.01 -4.70 50.61
CA GLU A 469 7.64 -5.23 50.74
C GLU A 469 7.12 -5.88 49.44
N ILE A 470 7.47 -5.33 48.27
CA ILE A 470 7.01 -5.83 46.96
C ILE A 470 7.78 -7.10 46.54
N LEU A 471 9.06 -7.18 46.91
CA LEU A 471 9.98 -8.22 46.43
C LEU A 471 9.49 -9.67 46.66
N PRO A 472 8.98 -10.08 47.84
CA PRO A 472 8.49 -11.44 48.05
C PRO A 472 7.37 -11.83 47.08
N LYS A 473 6.38 -10.94 46.89
CA LYS A 473 5.28 -11.17 45.96
C LYS A 473 5.76 -11.22 44.50
N LEU A 474 6.69 -10.34 44.13
CA LEU A 474 7.25 -10.35 42.78
C LEU A 474 8.02 -11.64 42.49
N LEU A 475 8.81 -12.15 43.45
CA LEU A 475 9.52 -13.43 43.32
C LEU A 475 8.59 -14.65 43.24
N GLU A 476 7.42 -14.59 43.87
CA GLU A 476 6.38 -15.62 43.79
C GLU A 476 5.70 -15.63 42.40
N LEU A 477 5.35 -14.45 41.86
CA LEU A 477 4.72 -14.31 40.54
C LEU A 477 5.69 -14.58 39.38
N ASP A 478 6.90 -14.00 39.43
CA ASP A 478 7.93 -14.16 38.40
C ASP A 478 9.32 -13.99 39.03
N ARG A 479 10.02 -15.12 39.20
CA ARG A 479 11.37 -15.16 39.76
C ARG A 479 12.38 -14.32 38.98
N GLU A 480 12.29 -14.25 37.65
CA GLU A 480 13.24 -13.47 36.83
C GLU A 480 13.03 -11.96 37.04
N MET A 481 11.77 -11.51 37.09
CA MET A 481 11.44 -10.13 37.43
C MET A 481 11.80 -9.79 38.87
N GLY A 482 11.57 -10.71 39.81
CA GLY A 482 11.99 -10.53 41.20
C GLY A 482 13.49 -10.33 41.34
N MET A 483 14.33 -11.10 40.64
CA MET A 483 15.79 -10.91 40.64
C MET A 483 16.22 -9.55 40.07
N LYS A 484 15.49 -8.96 39.11
CA LYS A 484 15.77 -7.59 38.62
C LYS A 484 15.56 -6.53 39.70
N LEU A 485 14.59 -6.75 40.61
CA LEU A 485 14.38 -5.87 41.76
C LEU A 485 15.45 -6.09 42.85
N VAL A 486 15.91 -7.33 43.08
CA VAL A 486 17.08 -7.60 43.95
C VAL A 486 18.30 -6.84 43.46
N GLU A 487 18.64 -6.96 42.18
CA GLU A 487 19.77 -6.24 41.58
C GLU A 487 19.66 -4.72 41.72
N ALA A 488 18.45 -4.15 41.67
CA ALA A 488 18.24 -2.72 41.87
C ALA A 488 18.44 -2.33 43.35
N LEU A 489 17.97 -3.15 44.28
CA LEU A 489 18.14 -2.97 45.73
C LEU A 489 19.60 -3.11 46.18
N GLU A 490 20.41 -3.95 45.51
CA GLU A 490 21.84 -4.10 45.80
C GLU A 490 22.70 -2.92 45.28
N LYS A 491 22.22 -2.20 44.26
CA LYS A 491 22.94 -1.08 43.61
C LYS A 491 22.61 0.31 44.20
N ARG A 492 21.88 0.36 45.34
CA ARG A 492 21.27 1.58 45.92
C ARG A 492 22.23 2.49 46.69
#